data_AF-A0A7G5MSJ0-F1
#
_entry.id   AF-A0A7G5MSJ0-F1
#
_cell.length_a   1.000
_cell.length_b   1.000
_cell.length_c   1.000
_cell.angle_alpha   90.00
_cell.angle_beta   90.00
_cell.angle_gamma   90.00
#
_symmetry.space_group_name_H-M   'P 1'
#
loop_
_entity.id
_entity.type
_entity.pdbx_description
1 polymer ?
#
loop_
_entity_poly.entity_id
_entity_poly.type
_entity_poly.pdbx_seq_one_letter_code
_entity_poly.pdbx_strand_id
1 'polypeptide(L)'
;MEGYIGSTFWEAFRKNLKRAVLQTLPMLAAGMAICADFLFWKQMTGTFAEVMKGLVMAVGAVYLFLSVYFYPLLDRMDTGFLVTLRNAGLLAFKYLPRTLYMVLWIGIVWIAGKIWAAGLLLTLLLGGSGLAFLHSMVLRKIFVKEGICEE
;
A
#
# COMPACT_ATOMS: atom_id res chain seq x y z
N MET A 1 -32.27 -26.52 5.66
CA MET A 1 -30.79 -26.43 5.58
C MET A 1 -30.48 -25.40 4.49
N GLU A 2 -29.39 -24.62 4.58
CA GLU A 2 -28.98 -23.51 3.67
C GLU A 2 -29.36 -22.04 4.05
N GLY A 3 -29.98 -21.79 5.21
CA GLY A 3 -30.25 -20.42 5.68
C GLY A 3 -29.10 -19.72 6.45
N TYR A 4 -28.06 -20.47 6.82
CA TYR A 4 -27.00 -19.99 7.73
C TYR A 4 -25.73 -19.51 7.01
N ILE A 5 -25.51 -19.88 5.75
CA ILE A 5 -24.28 -19.52 5.03
C ILE A 5 -24.22 -18.01 4.80
N GLY A 6 -25.35 -17.40 4.43
CA GLY A 6 -25.44 -15.95 4.19
C GLY A 6 -25.20 -15.11 5.44
N SER A 7 -25.81 -15.47 6.58
CA SER A 7 -25.64 -14.75 7.83
C SER A 7 -24.22 -14.91 8.39
N THR A 8 -23.68 -16.13 8.40
CA THR A 8 -22.31 -16.40 8.86
C THR A 8 -21.26 -15.72 7.97
N PHE A 9 -21.45 -15.73 6.64
CA PHE A 9 -20.56 -15.00 5.73
C PHE A 9 -20.61 -13.49 5.99
N TRP A 10 -21.80 -12.93 6.16
CA TRP A 10 -21.99 -11.50 6.37
C TRP A 10 -21.41 -11.01 7.70
N GLU A 11 -21.52 -11.81 8.76
CA GLU A 11 -20.88 -11.55 10.05
C GLU A 11 -19.36 -11.55 9.93
N ALA A 12 -18.79 -12.57 9.27
CA ALA A 12 -17.35 -12.64 9.01
C ALA A 12 -16.86 -11.47 8.15
N PHE A 13 -17.59 -11.12 7.09
CA PHE A 13 -17.30 -10.00 6.21
C PHE A 13 -17.27 -8.67 6.98
N ARG A 14 -18.30 -8.38 7.79
CA ARG A 14 -18.34 -7.15 8.60
C ARG A 14 -17.20 -7.09 9.62
N LYS A 15 -16.89 -8.22 10.26
CA LYS A 15 -15.77 -8.30 11.22
C LYS A 15 -14.44 -7.99 10.54
N ASN A 16 -14.18 -8.61 9.39
CA ASN A 16 -12.97 -8.39 8.60
C ASN A 16 -12.90 -6.96 8.05
N LEU A 17 -14.01 -6.43 7.55
CA LEU A 17 -14.07 -5.06 7.04
C LEU A 17 -13.78 -4.03 8.13
N LYS A 18 -14.41 -4.17 9.31
CA LYS A 18 -14.17 -3.28 10.45
C LYS A 18 -12.70 -3.30 10.86
N ARG A 19 -12.10 -4.49 10.92
CA ARG A 19 -10.69 -4.67 11.26
C ARG A 19 -9.78 -4.04 10.20
N ALA A 20 -10.02 -4.33 8.92
CA ALA A 20 -9.25 -3.78 7.81
C ALA A 20 -9.28 -2.25 7.80
N VAL A 21 -10.47 -1.65 7.97
CA VAL A 21 -10.64 -0.20 8.07
C VAL A 21 -9.88 0.36 9.28
N LEU A 22 -10.05 -0.26 10.45
CA LEU A 22 -9.41 0.22 11.69
C LEU A 22 -7.88 0.18 11.61
N GLN A 23 -7.31 -0.86 11.00
CA GLN A 23 -5.85 -0.99 10.84
C GLN A 23 -5.31 -0.13 9.70
N THR A 24 -6.15 0.25 8.73
CA THR A 24 -5.79 1.15 7.64
C THR A 24 -5.79 2.62 8.06
N LEU A 25 -6.66 3.02 9.02
CA LEU A 25 -6.78 4.42 9.45
C LEU A 25 -5.45 5.10 9.85
N PRO A 26 -4.55 4.48 10.64
CA PRO A 26 -3.26 5.08 10.95
C PRO A 26 -2.35 5.22 9.72
N MET A 27 -2.36 4.23 8.83
CA MET A 27 -1.64 4.29 7.55
C MET A 27 -2.19 5.43 6.67
N LEU A 28 -3.51 5.60 6.62
CA LEU A 28 -4.16 6.67 5.88
C LEU A 28 -3.80 8.04 6.46
N ALA A 29 -3.85 8.19 7.78
CA ALA A 29 -3.48 9.42 8.48
C ALA A 29 -2.01 9.80 8.22
N ALA A 30 -1.09 8.83 8.29
CA ALA A 30 0.32 9.05 7.96
C ALA A 30 0.51 9.47 6.49
N GLY A 31 -0.18 8.81 5.56
CA GLY A 31 -0.15 9.18 4.14
C GLY A 31 -0.67 10.60 3.89
N MET A 32 -1.77 10.98 4.53
CA MET A 32 -2.32 12.35 4.43
C MET A 32 -1.36 13.39 5.01
N ALA A 33 -0.72 13.10 6.15
CA ALA A 33 0.25 14.00 6.76
C ALA A 33 1.47 14.23 5.83
N ILE A 34 2.02 13.17 5.24
CA ILE A 34 3.13 13.26 4.27
C ILE A 34 2.72 14.09 3.04
N CYS A 35 1.51 13.84 2.52
CA CYS A 35 0.99 14.61 1.38
C CYS A 35 0.80 16.09 1.72
N ALA A 36 0.23 16.40 2.89
CA ALA A 36 0.04 17.77 3.33
C ALA A 36 1.38 18.50 3.51
N ASP A 37 2.37 17.85 4.13
CA ASP A 37 3.70 18.42 4.34
C ASP A 37 4.41 18.66 2.99
N PHE A 38 4.32 17.72 2.05
CA PHE A 38 4.85 17.90 0.69
C PHE A 38 4.19 19.09 -0.04
N LEU A 39 2.87 19.22 0.06
CA LEU A 39 2.14 20.34 -0.55
C LEU A 39 2.52 21.68 0.08
N PHE A 40 2.77 21.71 1.39
CA PHE A 40 3.25 22.89 2.11
C PHE A 40 4.63 23.33 1.59
N TRP A 41 5.62 22.44 1.59
CA TRP A 41 6.97 22.78 1.13
C TRP A 41 7.05 23.07 -0.37
N LYS A 42 6.12 22.54 -1.17
CA LYS A 42 6.01 22.86 -2.60
C LYS A 42 5.66 24.32 -2.87
N GLN A 43 4.95 24.99 -1.96
CA GLN A 43 4.56 26.40 -2.12
C GLN A 43 5.68 27.37 -1.69
N MET A 44 6.67 26.89 -0.94
CA MET A 44 7.78 27.70 -0.47
C MET A 44 8.96 27.69 -1.46
N THR A 45 9.73 28.77 -1.46
CA THR A 45 10.93 28.92 -2.29
C THR A 45 12.18 29.05 -1.41
N GLY A 46 13.34 28.66 -1.96
CA GLY A 46 14.63 28.74 -1.29
C GLY A 46 15.23 27.37 -0.94
N THR A 47 16.54 27.37 -0.66
CA THR A 47 17.33 26.14 -0.45
C THR A 47 16.81 25.29 0.70
N PHE A 48 16.35 25.91 1.79
CA PHE A 48 15.80 25.19 2.93
C PHE A 48 14.53 24.40 2.56
N ALA A 49 13.63 25.00 1.77
CA ALA A 49 12.42 24.33 1.29
C ALA A 49 12.75 23.15 0.37
N GLU A 50 13.79 23.25 -0.48
CA GLU A 50 14.26 22.13 -1.30
C GLU A 50 14.75 20.95 -0.45
N VAL A 51 15.52 21.22 0.60
CA VAL A 51 16.01 20.18 1.52
C VAL A 51 14.82 19.49 2.23
N MET A 52 13.85 20.28 2.71
CA MET A 52 12.65 19.72 3.36
C MET A 52 11.81 18.88 2.38
N LYS A 53 11.60 19.33 1.14
CA LYS A 53 10.96 18.51 0.10
C LYS A 53 11.67 17.19 -0.11
N GLY A 54 13.00 17.19 -0.16
CA GLY A 54 13.83 15.98 -0.25
C GLY A 54 13.58 15.01 0.91
N LEU A 55 13.53 15.53 2.14
CA LEU A 55 13.25 14.70 3.33
C LEU A 55 11.83 14.13 3.31
N VAL A 56 10.81 14.93 2.96
CA VAL A 56 9.43 14.45 2.87
C VAL A 56 9.29 13.38 1.79
N MET A 57 9.97 13.54 0.64
CA MET A 57 10.01 12.50 -0.40
C MET A 57 10.68 11.22 0.10
N ALA A 58 11.76 11.30 0.88
CA ALA A 58 12.41 10.13 1.48
C ALA A 58 11.48 9.41 2.46
N VAL A 59 10.78 10.14 3.33
CA VAL A 59 9.77 9.59 4.24
C VAL A 59 8.61 8.96 3.45
N GLY A 60 8.15 9.61 2.39
CA GLY A 60 7.13 9.10 1.48
C GLY A 60 7.55 7.79 0.79
N ALA A 61 8.81 7.67 0.39
CA ALA A 61 9.34 6.44 -0.19
C ALA A 61 9.33 5.29 0.83
N VAL A 62 9.76 5.54 2.07
CA VAL A 62 9.68 4.55 3.17
C VAL A 62 8.22 4.14 3.43
N TYR A 63 7.31 5.10 3.45
CA TYR A 63 5.88 4.84 3.61
C TYR A 63 5.33 3.93 2.48
N LEU A 64 5.72 4.17 1.23
CA LEU A 64 5.32 3.33 0.10
C LEU A 64 5.89 1.90 0.22
N PHE A 65 7.14 1.77 0.63
CA PHE A 65 7.79 0.46 0.84
C PHE A 65 7.04 -0.36 1.89
N LEU A 66 6.65 0.28 3.00
CA LEU A 66 5.85 -0.36 4.04
C LEU A 66 4.46 -0.73 3.53
N SER A 67 3.80 0.18 2.81
CA SER A 67 2.43 -0.01 2.29
C SER A 67 2.30 -1.21 1.37
N VAL A 68 3.33 -1.49 0.53
CA VAL A 68 3.34 -2.63 -0.41
C VAL A 68 3.15 -3.97 0.32
N TYR A 69 3.65 -4.12 1.55
CA TYR A 69 3.51 -5.35 2.33
C TYR A 69 2.49 -5.25 3.46
N PHE A 70 2.21 -4.05 3.97
CA PHE A 70 1.27 -3.85 5.07
C PHE A 70 -0.14 -4.33 4.73
N TYR A 71 -0.70 -3.89 3.59
CA TYR A 71 -2.08 -4.26 3.22
C TYR A 71 -2.25 -5.76 2.92
N PRO A 72 -1.33 -6.41 2.19
CA PRO A 72 -1.46 -7.85 1.96
C PRO A 72 -1.21 -8.70 3.22
N LEU A 73 -0.36 -8.24 4.16
CA LEU A 73 -0.19 -8.90 5.46
C LEU A 73 -1.43 -8.71 6.35
N LEU A 74 -2.05 -7.53 6.31
CA LEU A 74 -3.27 -7.22 7.05
C LEU A 74 -4.42 -8.17 6.68
N ASP A 75 -4.54 -8.50 5.40
CA ASP A 75 -5.55 -9.43 4.87
C ASP A 75 -5.27 -10.90 5.26
N ARG A 76 -3.99 -11.29 5.30
CA ARG A 76 -3.58 -12.69 5.52
C ARG A 76 -3.34 -13.07 6.97
N MET A 77 -3.00 -12.10 7.82
CA MET A 77 -2.63 -12.34 9.22
C MET A 77 -3.62 -11.67 10.16
N ASP A 78 -4.04 -12.33 11.24
CA ASP A 78 -4.83 -11.72 12.33
C ASP A 78 -3.94 -11.07 13.40
N THR A 79 -3.11 -10.12 12.97
CA THR A 79 -2.14 -9.43 13.84
C THR A 79 -2.47 -7.96 14.07
N GLY A 80 -2.06 -7.45 15.23
CA GLY A 80 -2.18 -6.02 15.57
C GLY A 80 -1.32 -5.10 14.70
N PHE A 81 -1.65 -3.80 14.68
CA PHE A 81 -1.06 -2.80 13.79
C PHE A 81 0.48 -2.79 13.82
N LEU A 82 1.09 -2.69 15.01
CA LEU A 82 2.56 -2.60 15.15
C LEU A 82 3.26 -3.87 14.68
N VAL A 83 2.65 -5.04 14.86
CA VAL A 83 3.20 -6.32 14.39
C VAL A 83 3.14 -6.38 12.88
N THR A 84 2.01 -6.00 12.27
CA THR A 84 1.87 -5.92 10.81
C THR A 84 2.88 -4.93 10.22
N LEU A 85 3.07 -3.77 10.86
CA LEU A 85 4.03 -2.75 10.41
C LEU A 85 5.48 -3.24 10.49
N ARG A 86 5.86 -3.90 11.60
CA ARG A 86 7.20 -4.49 11.75
C ARG A 86 7.45 -5.58 10.71
N ASN A 87 6.47 -6.47 10.51
CA ASN A 87 6.57 -7.54 9.52
C ASN A 87 6.66 -6.97 8.09
N ALA A 88 5.88 -5.93 7.78
CA ALA A 88 5.97 -5.22 6.51
C ALA A 88 7.37 -4.62 6.28
N GLY A 89 7.95 -3.99 7.30
CA GLY A 89 9.32 -3.45 7.25
C GLY A 89 10.37 -4.54 7.05
N LEU A 90 10.25 -5.67 7.75
CA LEU A 90 11.15 -6.81 7.59
C LEU A 90 11.09 -7.38 6.16
N LEU A 91 9.89 -7.53 5.59
CA LEU A 91 9.72 -8.00 4.22
C LEU A 91 10.24 -6.99 3.19
N ALA A 92 9.98 -5.70 3.40
CA ALA A 92 10.49 -4.64 2.52
C ALA A 92 12.03 -4.63 2.48
N PHE A 93 12.68 -4.84 3.64
CA PHE A 93 14.13 -4.94 3.69
C PHE A 93 14.65 -6.25 3.08
N LYS A 94 14.05 -7.39 3.42
CA LYS A 94 14.44 -8.72 2.92
C LYS A 94 14.28 -8.85 1.40
N TYR A 95 13.27 -8.19 0.84
CA TYR A 95 12.93 -8.27 -0.59
C TYR A 95 13.09 -6.93 -1.31
N LEU A 96 14.08 -6.13 -0.90
CA LEU A 96 14.32 -4.77 -1.39
C LEU A 96 14.28 -4.61 -2.93
N PRO A 97 14.92 -5.48 -3.74
CA PRO A 97 14.86 -5.35 -5.20
C PRO A 97 13.43 -5.51 -5.76
N ARG A 98 12.62 -6.38 -5.15
CA ARG A 98 11.22 -6.59 -5.53
C ARG A 98 10.33 -5.46 -5.04
N THR A 99 10.61 -4.92 -3.86
CA THR A 99 9.92 -3.74 -3.33
C THR A 99 10.15 -2.54 -4.23
N LEU A 100 11.41 -2.32 -4.65
CA LEU A 100 11.75 -1.25 -5.58
C LEU A 100 11.02 -1.41 -6.91
N TYR A 101 11.00 -2.62 -7.48
CA TYR A 101 10.22 -2.92 -8.68
C TYR A 101 8.74 -2.53 -8.53
N MET A 102 8.09 -2.91 -7.43
CA MET A 102 6.68 -2.59 -7.17
C MET A 102 6.44 -1.08 -7.05
N VAL A 103 7.32 -0.36 -6.34
CA VAL A 103 7.21 1.09 -6.16
C VAL A 103 7.50 1.85 -7.46
N LEU A 104 8.43 1.38 -8.28
CA LEU A 104 8.69 1.94 -9.60
C LEU A 104 7.46 1.84 -10.50
N TRP A 105 6.77 0.69 -10.51
CA TRP A 105 5.53 0.54 -11.27
C TRP A 105 4.41 1.45 -10.77
N ILE A 106 4.27 1.62 -9.45
CA ILE A 106 3.35 2.63 -8.89
C ILE A 106 3.66 4.02 -9.44
N GLY A 107 4.95 4.41 -9.45
CA GLY A 107 5.39 5.71 -9.97
C GLY A 107 5.11 5.89 -11.46
N ILE A 108 5.39 4.88 -12.29
CA ILE A 108 5.13 4.90 -13.74
C ILE A 108 3.64 5.08 -14.01
N VAL A 109 2.78 4.30 -13.34
CA VAL A 109 1.32 4.39 -13.48
C VAL A 109 0.83 5.79 -13.05
N TRP A 110 1.38 6.33 -11.95
CA TRP A 110 1.01 7.65 -11.46
C TRP A 110 1.40 8.78 -12.42
N ILE A 111 2.61 8.74 -12.99
CA ILE A 111 3.06 9.70 -14.00
C ILE A 111 2.25 9.58 -15.28
N ALA A 112 1.99 8.36 -15.75
CA ALA A 112 1.17 8.13 -16.94
C ALA A 112 -0.25 8.72 -16.80
N GLY A 113 -0.84 8.60 -15.61
CA GLY A 113 -2.15 9.20 -15.29
C GLY A 113 -2.18 10.73 -15.33
N LYS A 114 -1.02 11.40 -15.17
CA LYS A 114 -0.90 12.88 -15.23
C LYS A 114 -0.81 13.43 -16.65
N ILE A 115 -0.33 12.64 -17.62
CA ILE A 115 -0.01 13.13 -18.97
C ILE A 115 -1.25 13.24 -19.86
N TRP A 116 -2.28 12.41 -19.67
CA TRP A 116 -3.48 12.41 -20.52
C TRP A 116 -4.75 12.02 -19.75
N ALA A 117 -5.89 12.69 -20.00
CA ALA A 117 -7.21 12.37 -19.41
C ALA A 117 -7.67 10.90 -19.62
N ALA A 118 -7.53 10.36 -20.83
CA ALA A 118 -7.65 8.93 -21.13
C ALA A 118 -6.66 8.06 -20.35
N GLY A 119 -5.43 8.55 -20.11
CA GLY A 119 -4.45 7.91 -19.22
C GLY A 119 -4.97 7.81 -17.80
N LEU A 120 -5.59 8.86 -17.25
CA LEU A 120 -6.25 8.81 -15.94
C LEU A 120 -7.34 7.72 -15.88
N LEU A 121 -8.22 7.66 -16.89
CA LEU A 121 -9.28 6.63 -16.97
C LEU A 121 -8.71 5.22 -17.10
N LEU A 122 -7.68 5.03 -17.94
CA LEU A 122 -6.94 3.77 -18.05
C LEU A 122 -6.29 3.40 -16.72
N THR A 123 -5.69 4.34 -15.99
CA THR A 123 -5.07 4.06 -14.69
C THR A 123 -6.10 3.73 -13.61
N LEU A 124 -7.31 4.32 -13.66
CA LEU A 124 -8.41 4.00 -12.76
C LEU A 124 -9.02 2.62 -13.03
N LEU A 125 -9.21 2.27 -14.30
CA LEU A 125 -9.89 1.03 -14.70
C LEU A 125 -8.94 -0.17 -14.81
N LEU A 126 -7.79 0.03 -15.47
CA LEU A 126 -6.81 -1.02 -15.77
C LEU A 126 -5.53 -0.87 -14.93
N GLY A 127 -5.13 0.36 -14.59
CA GLY A 127 -3.90 0.60 -13.82
C GLY A 127 -4.00 0.09 -12.39
N GLY A 128 -5.04 0.48 -11.64
CA GLY A 128 -5.22 0.01 -10.25
C GLY A 128 -5.37 -1.51 -10.17
N SER A 129 -6.29 -2.06 -10.97
CA SER A 129 -6.60 -3.49 -11.03
C SER A 129 -5.43 -4.33 -11.56
N GLY A 130 -4.80 -3.90 -12.65
CA GLY A 130 -3.67 -4.59 -13.27
C GLY A 130 -2.41 -4.51 -12.44
N LEU A 131 -2.13 -3.35 -11.82
CA LEU A 131 -1.02 -3.21 -10.88
C LEU A 131 -1.23 -4.07 -9.64
N ALA A 132 -2.45 -4.11 -9.09
CA ALA A 132 -2.79 -5.01 -7.99
C ALA A 132 -2.60 -6.48 -8.37
N PHE A 133 -2.95 -6.88 -9.59
CA PHE A 133 -2.70 -8.22 -10.10
C PHE A 133 -1.20 -8.54 -10.24
N LEU A 134 -0.41 -7.65 -10.84
CA LEU A 134 1.04 -7.83 -10.95
C LEU A 134 1.70 -7.93 -9.56
N HIS A 135 1.29 -7.06 -8.65
CA HIS A 135 1.79 -7.09 -7.27
C HIS A 135 1.38 -8.38 -6.56
N SER A 136 0.15 -8.86 -6.74
CA SER A 136 -0.32 -10.10 -6.12
C SER A 136 0.48 -11.31 -6.57
N MET A 137 0.92 -11.37 -7.83
CA MET A 137 1.82 -12.42 -8.32
C MET A 137 3.19 -12.41 -7.62
N VAL A 138 3.78 -11.24 -7.44
CA VAL A 138 5.08 -11.10 -6.76
C VAL A 138 4.94 -11.40 -5.27
N LEU A 139 3.89 -10.87 -4.63
CA LEU A 139 3.57 -11.07 -3.22
C LEU A 139 3.26 -12.53 -2.92
N ARG A 140 2.49 -13.23 -3.76
CA ARG A 140 2.21 -14.67 -3.59
C ARG A 140 3.50 -15.48 -3.54
N LYS A 141 4.45 -15.23 -4.46
CA LYS A 141 5.75 -15.91 -4.44
C LYS A 141 6.56 -15.64 -3.17
N ILE A 142 6.46 -14.42 -2.62
CA ILE A 142 7.12 -14.07 -1.36
C ILE A 142 6.44 -14.79 -0.20
N PHE A 143 5.11 -14.74 -0.13
CA PHE A 143 4.35 -15.31 0.99
C PHE A 143 4.40 -16.82 1.07
N VAL A 144 4.41 -17.54 -0.06
CA VAL A 144 4.66 -19.00 -0.08
C VAL A 144 6.07 -19.28 0.47
N LYS A 145 7.08 -18.50 0.06
CA LYS A 145 8.45 -18.68 0.52
C LYS A 145 8.62 -18.41 2.03
N GLU A 146 7.81 -17.51 2.59
CA GLU A 146 7.82 -17.20 4.03
C GLU A 146 6.85 -18.07 4.86
N GLY A 147 6.14 -19.02 4.24
CA GLY A 147 5.15 -19.86 4.93
C GLY A 147 3.92 -19.09 5.42
N ILE A 148 3.62 -17.92 4.83
CA ILE A 148 2.47 -17.08 5.18
C ILE A 148 1.19 -17.58 4.49
N CYS A 149 1.31 -18.32 3.38
CA CYS A 149 0.21 -19.01 2.72
C CYS A 149 0.61 -20.42 2.28
N GLU A 150 -0.37 -21.32 2.28
CA GLU A 150 -0.27 -22.64 1.63
C GLU A 150 -0.44 -22.48 0.10
N GLU A 151 0.11 -23.44 -0.67
CA GLU A 151 0.31 -23.36 -2.13
C GLU A 151 -0.96 -23.21 -2.97
#